data_AF-A0A7K3ZP63-F1
#
_entry.id   AF-A0A7K3ZP63-F1
#
_cell.length_a   1.000
_cell.length_b   1.000
_cell.length_c   1.000
_cell.angle_alpha   90.00
_cell.angle_beta   90.00
_cell.angle_gamma   90.00
#
_symmetry.space_group_name_H-M   'P 1'
#
loop_
_entity.id
_entity.type
_entity.pdbx_description
1 polymer ?
#
loop_
_entity_poly.entity_id
_entity_poly.type
_entity_poly.pdbx_seq_one_letter_code
_entity_poly.pdbx_strand_id
1 'polypeptide(L)' 'MSNRWVAVIVTAFFFAFAFLIQLQQKLTFGLWFQISDLHHETFAIAAALFGLGVLVGSAITKSSEVT' A
#
# COMPACT_ATOMS: atom_id res chain seq x y z
N MET A 1 -22.12 -3.73 -12.84
CA MET A 1 -21.41 -2.60 -12.20
C MET A 1 -19.95 -3.01 -12.03
N SER A 2 -18.98 -2.16 -12.36
CA SER A 2 -17.57 -2.53 -12.15
C SER A 2 -17.26 -2.50 -10.65
N ASN A 3 -16.77 -3.59 -10.09
CA ASN A 3 -16.36 -3.68 -8.68
C ASN A 3 -15.05 -2.92 -8.38
N ARG A 4 -14.68 -1.93 -9.21
CA ARG A 4 -13.47 -1.08 -9.06
C ARG A 4 -13.46 -0.32 -7.73
N TRP A 5 -14.64 0.04 -7.22
CA TRP A 5 -14.75 0.68 -5.91
C TRP A 5 -14.19 -0.22 -4.78
N VAL A 6 -14.28 -1.55 -4.92
CA VAL A 6 -13.66 -2.50 -3.97
C VAL A 6 -12.15 -2.38 -4.02
N ALA A 7 -11.55 -2.32 -5.21
CA ALA A 7 -10.12 -2.12 -5.36
C ALA A 7 -9.67 -0.79 -4.73
N VAL A 8 -10.43 0.29 -4.93
CA VAL A 8 -10.15 1.60 -4.30
C VAL A 8 -10.19 1.51 -2.77
N ILE A 9 -11.19 0.85 -2.20
CA ILE A 9 -11.29 0.67 -0.73
C ILE A 9 -10.14 -0.17 -0.20
N VAL A 10 -9.80 -1.28 -0.87
CA VAL A 10 -8.69 -2.15 -0.46
C VAL A 10 -7.38 -1.37 -0.52
N THR A 11 -7.12 -0.63 -1.59
CA THR A 11 -5.95 0.25 -1.70
C THR A 11 -5.92 1.26 -0.56
N ALA A 12 -7.02 1.98 -0.30
CA ALA A 12 -7.08 2.97 0.77
C ALA A 12 -6.79 2.35 2.16
N PHE A 13 -7.33 1.16 2.43
CA PHE A 13 -7.03 0.41 3.65
C PHE A 13 -5.54 0.11 3.80
N PHE A 14 -4.89 -0.40 2.74
CA PHE A 14 -3.46 -0.74 2.80
C PHE A 14 -2.56 0.50 2.92
N PHE A 15 -2.93 1.63 2.31
CA PHE A 15 -2.22 2.90 2.51
C PHE A 15 -2.37 3.42 3.94
N ALA A 16 -3.57 3.37 4.51
CA ALA A 16 -3.79 3.73 5.91
C ALA A 16 -3.00 2.80 6.85
N PHE A 17 -2.98 1.50 6.58
CA PHE A 17 -2.22 0.53 7.35
C PHE A 17 -0.71 0.75 7.27
N ALA A 18 -0.17 1.01 6.07
CA ALA A 18 1.22 1.39 5.88
C ALA A 18 1.59 2.65 6.68
N PHE A 19 0.72 3.65 6.69
CA PHE A 19 0.90 4.86 7.50
C PHE A 19 0.89 4.57 9.00
N LEU A 20 -0.01 3.71 9.49
CA LEU A 20 -0.05 3.33 10.91
C LEU A 20 1.21 2.58 11.36
N ILE A 21 1.74 1.69 10.53
CA ILE A 21 3.03 1.02 10.80
C ILE A 21 4.13 2.08 10.99
N GLN A 22 4.10 3.12 10.16
CA GLN A 22 5.05 4.21 10.23
C GLN A 22 4.89 5.08 11.49
N LEU A 23 3.75 5.06 12.18
CA LEU A 23 3.59 5.79 13.44
C LEU A 23 4.14 5.03 14.66
N GLN A 24 4.32 3.72 14.56
CA GLN A 24 4.74 2.88 15.68
C GLN A 24 6.27 2.72 15.80
N GLN A 25 7.03 3.05 14.75
CA GLN A 25 8.49 3.03 14.77
C GLN A 25 9.08 4.12 15.68
N LYS A 26 10.31 3.89 16.17
CA LYS A 26 11.11 4.91 16.86
C LYS A 26 11.75 5.84 15.82
N LEU A 27 10.89 6.57 15.10
CA LEU A 27 11.27 7.34 13.93
C LEU A 27 12.19 8.49 14.31
N THR A 28 13.43 8.46 13.81
CA THR A 28 14.20 9.69 13.70
C THR A 28 13.76 10.37 12.41
N PHE A 29 12.93 11.41 12.52
CA PHE A 29 12.31 12.05 11.36
C PHE A 29 13.37 12.48 10.32
N GLY A 30 13.19 12.07 9.07
CA GLY A 30 14.12 12.35 7.97
C GLY A 30 15.21 11.29 7.74
N LEU A 31 15.29 10.24 8.57
CA LEU A 31 16.14 9.08 8.34
C LEU A 31 15.28 7.88 7.96
N TRP A 32 15.59 7.30 6.80
CA TRP A 32 14.99 6.04 6.36
C TRP A 32 16.05 4.97 6.13
N PHE A 33 15.65 3.77 6.56
CA PHE A 33 16.33 2.53 6.95
C PHE A 33 17.23 2.61 8.18
N GLN A 34 16.60 2.77 9.34
CA GLN A 34 17.25 2.49 10.63
C GLN A 34 17.19 0.99 10.93
N ILE A 35 18.32 0.38 11.32
CA ILE A 35 18.40 -1.07 11.60
C ILE A 35 17.40 -1.49 12.69
N SER A 36 17.18 -0.63 13.71
CA SER A 36 16.22 -0.86 14.79
C SER A 36 14.76 -0.96 14.32
N ASP A 37 14.45 -0.34 13.18
CA ASP A 37 13.08 -0.16 12.69
C ASP A 37 12.88 -0.75 11.29
N LEU A 38 13.89 -1.46 10.76
CA LEU A 38 13.88 -2.07 9.43
C LEU A 38 12.64 -2.95 9.20
N HIS A 39 12.20 -3.67 10.23
CA HIS A 39 10.96 -4.46 10.20
C HIS A 39 9.73 -3.58 9.93
N HIS A 40 9.56 -2.46 10.63
CA HIS A 40 8.42 -1.57 10.45
C HIS A 40 8.46 -0.91 9.06
N GLU A 41 9.63 -0.42 8.65
CA GLU A 41 9.79 0.27 7.38
C GLU A 41 9.55 -0.68 6.18
N THR A 42 10.13 -1.88 6.21
CA THR A 42 9.90 -2.88 5.16
C THR A 42 8.44 -3.34 5.10
N PHE A 43 7.78 -3.48 6.26
CA PHE A 43 6.37 -3.88 6.32
C PHE A 43 5.44 -2.77 5.83
N ALA A 44 5.75 -1.50 6.12
CA ALA A 44 5.02 -0.35 5.60
C ALA A 44 5.12 -0.26 4.06
N ILE A 45 6.30 -0.47 3.50
CA ILE A 45 6.50 -0.51 2.04
C ILE A 45 5.72 -1.67 1.42
N ALA A 46 5.83 -2.87 2.00
CA ALA A 46 5.13 -4.05 1.50
C ALA A 46 3.62 -3.83 1.48
N ALA A 47 3.06 -3.26 2.56
CA ALA A 47 1.64 -2.93 2.65
C ALA A 47 1.22 -1.91 1.58
N ALA A 48 1.98 -0.83 1.40
CA ALA A 48 1.68 0.19 0.38
C ALA A 48 1.74 -0.38 -1.04
N LEU A 49 2.77 -1.18 -1.35
CA LEU A 49 2.94 -1.83 -2.65
C LEU A 49 1.83 -2.85 -2.94
N PHE A 50 1.37 -3.59 -1.92
CA PHE A 50 0.23 -4.49 -2.08
C PHE A 50 -1.03 -3.72 -2.48
N GLY A 51 -1.35 -2.63 -1.78
CA GLY A 51 -2.48 -1.76 -2.12
C GLY A 51 -2.38 -1.18 -3.54
N LEU A 52 -1.19 -0.76 -3.95
CA LEU A 52 -0.93 -0.29 -5.31
C LEU A 52 -1.11 -1.40 -6.36
N GLY A 53 -0.62 -2.60 -6.08
CA GLY A 53 -0.76 -3.77 -6.95
C GLY A 53 -2.23 -4.13 -7.20
N VAL A 54 -3.08 -4.08 -6.17
CA VAL A 54 -4.53 -4.27 -6.30
C VAL A 54 -5.15 -3.22 -7.22
N LEU A 55 -4.78 -1.94 -7.04
CA LEU A 55 -5.29 -0.84 -7.87
C LEU A 55 -4.90 -1.03 -9.34
N VAL A 56 -3.61 -1.27 -9.60
CA VAL A 56 -3.07 -1.48 -10.95
C VAL A 56 -3.71 -2.70 -11.61
N GLY A 57 -3.81 -3.82 -10.90
CA GLY A 57 -4.47 -5.04 -11.40
C GLY A 57 -5.91 -4.77 -11.82
N SER A 58 -6.67 -4.02 -11.00
CA SER A 58 -8.06 -3.65 -11.31
C SER A 58 -8.19 -2.73 -12.53
N ALA A 59 -7.18 -1.91 -12.81
CA ALA A 59 -7.16 -1.03 -13.97
C ALA A 59 -6.88 -1.82 -15.26
N ILE A 60 -5.90 -2.73 -15.22
CA ILE A 60 -5.48 -3.55 -16.36
C ILE A 60 -6.61 -4.50 -16.80
N THR A 61 -7.21 -5.24 -15.85
CA THR A 61 -8.30 -6.20 -16.18
C THR A 61 -9.47 -5.54 -16.88
N LYS A 62 -9.79 -4.28 -16.56
CA LYS A 62 -10.86 -3.58 -17.26
C LYS A 62 -10.46 -3.16 -18.68
N SER A 63 -9.19 -2.82 -18.90
CA SER A 63 -8.71 -2.50 -20.24
C SER A 63 -8.87 -3.69 -21.20
N SER A 64 -8.64 -4.91 -20.70
CA SER A 64 -8.83 -6.14 -21.49
C SER A 64 -10.28 -6.54 -21.75
N GLU A 65 -11.25 -6.04 -20.97
CA GLU A 65 -12.68 -6.28 -21.24
C GLU A 65 -13.27 -5.37 -22.34
N VAL A 66 -12.53 -4.35 -22.76
CA VAL A 66 -13.02 -3.33 -23.72
C VAL A 66 -12.50 -3.58 -25.14
N THR A 67 -11.49 -4.45 -25.30
CA THR A 67 -10.99 -4.99 -26.58
C THR A 67 -11.70 -6.28 -26.95
#